data_AF-A0A7X8GN56-F1
#
_entry.id   AF-A0A7X8GN56-F1
#
_cell.length_a   1.000
_cell.length_b   1.000
_cell.length_c   1.000
_cell.angle_alpha   90.00
_cell.angle_beta   90.00
_cell.angle_gamma   90.00
#
_symmetry.space_group_name_H-M   'P 1'
#
loop_
_entity.id
_entity.type
_entity.pdbx_description
1 polymer ?
#
loop_
_entity_poly.entity_id
_entity_poly.type
_entity_poly.pdbx_seq_one_letter_code
_entity_poly.pdbx_strand_id
1 'polypeptide(L)'
;MNLGIKERRLWCWALYDAGNSAFATTVMAAVLPVYYREVAAADLSVSSALAYWSSASAAALLLSVLTGPFSGAIADARGWKKGGLAVTTLLGVAASAGLAWVGRGQWGAALSLLVLGTLGFSLSSVFYDSLLPHLVGPSELDAASSRGYAVGYLGGGILLAINVAMIAWLPAEAGMRLSF
;
A
#
# COMPACT_ATOMS: atom_id res chain seq x y z
N MET A 1 7.86 26.22 12.03
CA MET A 1 9.10 25.46 12.33
C MET A 1 9.99 25.54 11.09
N ASN A 2 11.09 26.31 11.13
CA ASN A 2 12.04 26.38 10.02
C ASN A 2 12.99 25.19 10.11
N LEU A 3 12.63 24.10 9.43
CA LEU A 3 13.45 22.89 9.39
C LEU A 3 14.61 23.06 8.41
N GLY A 4 15.78 22.53 8.79
CA GLY A 4 16.90 22.38 7.87
C GLY A 4 16.56 21.42 6.72
N ILE A 5 17.30 21.51 5.60
CA ILE A 5 17.05 20.69 4.40
C ILE A 5 17.11 19.18 4.71
N LYS A 6 18.02 18.75 5.59
CA LYS A 6 18.15 17.34 6.00
C LYS A 6 16.90 16.85 6.74
N GLU A 7 16.43 17.63 7.71
CA GLU A 7 15.23 17.32 8.51
C GLU A 7 13.99 17.27 7.64
N ARG A 8 13.83 18.24 6.72
CA ARG A 8 12.72 18.25 5.76
C ARG A 8 12.68 16.98 4.91
N ARG A 9 13.84 16.51 4.42
CA ARG A 9 13.91 15.27 3.62
C ARG A 9 13.54 14.03 4.43
N LEU A 10 13.97 13.97 5.70
CA LEU A 10 13.59 12.87 6.60
C LEU A 10 12.09 12.87 6.89
N TRP A 11 11.48 14.04 7.09
CA TRP A 11 10.03 14.16 7.23
C TRP A 11 9.27 13.75 5.96
N CYS A 12 9.75 14.11 4.77
CA CYS A 12 9.16 13.64 3.52
C CYS A 12 9.23 12.12 3.38
N TRP A 13 10.34 11.51 3.80
CA TRP A 13 10.49 10.05 3.83
C TRP A 13 9.50 9.42 4.83
N ALA A 14 9.42 9.92 6.06
CA ALA A 14 8.45 9.43 7.05
C ALA A 14 6.98 9.62 6.63
N LEU A 15 6.65 10.73 5.95
CA LEU A 15 5.29 10.97 5.43
C LEU A 15 4.94 10.03 4.27
N TYR A 16 5.92 9.63 3.46
CA TYR A 16 5.70 8.58 2.47
C TYR A 16 5.31 7.26 3.17
N ASP A 17 5.99 6.92 4.26
CA ASP A 17 5.67 5.72 5.05
C ASP A 17 4.23 5.72 5.58
N ALA A 18 3.69 6.88 5.91
CA ALA A 18 2.30 7.02 6.33
C ALA A 18 1.33 6.62 5.22
N GLY A 19 1.58 7.03 3.98
CA GLY A 19 0.81 6.58 2.81
C GLY A 19 0.98 5.08 2.53
N ASN A 20 2.20 4.57 2.66
CA ASN A 20 2.50 3.15 2.46
C ASN A 20 1.78 2.29 3.52
N SER A 21 1.85 2.70 4.79
CA SER A 21 1.18 2.05 5.92
C SER A 21 -0.33 2.15 5.83
N ALA A 22 -0.87 3.25 5.30
CA ALA A 22 -2.29 3.39 5.00
C ALA A 22 -2.78 2.32 4.01
N PHE A 23 -2.03 2.06 2.93
CA PHE A 23 -2.35 0.97 2.00
C PHE A 23 -2.33 -0.40 2.70
N ALA A 24 -1.29 -0.69 3.48
CA ALA A 24 -1.19 -1.96 4.20
C ALA A 24 -2.32 -2.18 5.20
N THR A 25 -2.65 -1.16 6.00
CA THR A 25 -3.67 -1.25 7.06
C THR A 25 -5.08 -1.23 6.52
N THR A 26 -5.39 -0.34 5.58
CA THR A 26 -6.73 -0.19 5.01
C THR A 26 -6.98 -1.22 3.91
N VAL A 27 -6.18 -1.20 2.85
CA VAL A 27 -6.45 -2.01 1.67
C VAL A 27 -6.13 -3.47 1.98
N MET A 28 -4.90 -3.78 2.36
CA MET A 28 -4.51 -5.20 2.49
C MET A 28 -5.13 -5.88 3.71
N ALA A 29 -5.18 -5.22 4.87
CA ALA A 29 -5.53 -5.87 6.12
C ALA A 29 -7.02 -5.78 6.50
N ALA A 30 -7.64 -4.60 6.39
CA ALA A 30 -8.95 -4.36 7.02
C ALA A 30 -10.14 -4.33 6.05
N VAL A 31 -10.07 -3.50 5.01
CA VAL A 31 -11.26 -3.14 4.20
C VAL A 31 -11.43 -4.05 3.00
N LEU A 32 -10.38 -4.28 2.20
CA LEU A 32 -10.50 -5.06 0.96
C LEU A 32 -10.90 -6.52 1.19
N PRO A 33 -10.39 -7.26 2.19
CA PRO A 33 -10.81 -8.65 2.41
C PRO A 33 -12.31 -8.76 2.67
N VAL A 34 -12.86 -7.85 3.48
CA VAL A 34 -14.28 -7.78 3.81
C VAL A 34 -15.08 -7.35 2.58
N TYR A 35 -14.65 -6.28 1.91
CA TYR A 35 -15.33 -5.78 0.71
C TYR A 35 -15.34 -6.81 -0.43
N TYR A 36 -14.24 -7.53 -0.61
CA TYR A 36 -14.15 -8.62 -1.56
C TYR A 36 -15.19 -9.69 -1.24
N ARG A 37 -15.24 -10.15 0.01
CA ARG A 37 -16.15 -11.23 0.40
C ARG A 37 -17.62 -10.82 0.32
N GLU A 38 -17.96 -9.64 0.83
CA GLU A 38 -19.36 -9.21 1.00
C GLU A 38 -19.94 -8.56 -0.26
N VAL A 39 -19.11 -7.93 -1.09
CA VAL A 39 -19.57 -7.18 -2.28
C VAL A 39 -19.03 -7.81 -3.56
N ALA A 40 -17.72 -7.79 -3.78
CA ALA A 40 -17.15 -8.16 -5.08
C ALA A 40 -17.40 -9.64 -5.43
N ALA A 41 -17.34 -10.53 -4.45
CA ALA A 41 -17.55 -11.97 -4.57
C ALA A 41 -18.91 -12.43 -4.00
N ALA A 42 -19.89 -11.53 -3.88
CA ALA A 42 -21.19 -11.82 -3.28
C ALA A 42 -21.96 -12.98 -3.96
N ASP A 43 -21.67 -13.24 -5.24
CA ASP A 43 -22.31 -14.29 -6.03
C ASP A 43 -21.52 -15.61 -6.05
N LEU A 44 -20.37 -15.67 -5.36
CA LEU A 44 -19.55 -16.87 -5.26
C LEU A 44 -19.86 -17.65 -3.97
N SER A 45 -19.62 -18.96 -4.00
CA SER A 45 -19.57 -19.76 -2.77
C SER A 45 -18.42 -19.28 -1.88
N VAL A 46 -18.55 -19.46 -0.56
CA VAL A 46 -17.48 -19.11 0.41
C VAL A 46 -16.17 -19.79 0.04
N SER A 47 -16.22 -21.07 -0.35
CA SER A 47 -15.05 -21.85 -0.75
C SER A 47 -14.37 -21.25 -1.98
N SER A 48 -15.15 -20.93 -3.03
CA SER A 48 -14.62 -20.33 -4.25
C SER A 48 -14.01 -18.95 -4.01
N ALA A 49 -14.68 -18.09 -3.24
CA ALA A 49 -14.18 -16.76 -2.89
C ALA A 49 -12.83 -16.85 -2.16
N LEU A 50 -12.71 -17.73 -1.16
CA LEU A 50 -11.45 -17.93 -0.42
C LEU A 50 -10.35 -18.52 -1.31
N ALA A 51 -10.68 -19.48 -2.17
CA ALA A 51 -9.73 -20.08 -3.11
C ALA A 51 -9.17 -19.03 -4.09
N TYR A 52 -10.02 -18.14 -4.62
CA TYR A 52 -9.57 -17.11 -5.55
C TYR A 52 -8.79 -16.00 -4.84
N TRP A 53 -9.22 -15.56 -3.66
CA TRP A 53 -8.49 -14.60 -2.85
C TRP A 53 -7.08 -15.09 -2.50
N SER A 54 -6.96 -16.31 -1.98
CA SER A 54 -5.67 -16.90 -1.61
C SER A 54 -4.77 -17.08 -2.84
N SER A 55 -5.33 -17.54 -3.96
CA SER A 55 -4.58 -17.69 -5.22
C SER A 55 -4.06 -16.35 -5.74
N ALA A 56 -4.89 -15.31 -5.74
CA ALA A 56 -4.49 -13.97 -6.16
C ALA A 56 -3.43 -13.37 -5.22
N SER A 57 -3.59 -13.54 -3.90
CA SER A 57 -2.62 -13.09 -2.91
C SER A 57 -1.26 -13.78 -3.10
N ALA A 58 -1.26 -15.10 -3.31
CA ALA A 58 -0.05 -15.87 -3.60
C ALA A 58 0.61 -15.41 -4.91
N ALA A 59 -0.18 -15.18 -5.97
CA ALA A 59 0.33 -14.65 -7.23
C ALA A 59 0.97 -13.26 -7.06
N ALA A 60 0.34 -12.36 -6.29
CA ALA A 60 0.86 -11.04 -6.01
C ALA A 60 2.22 -11.09 -5.27
N LEU A 61 2.33 -11.94 -4.26
CA LEU A 61 3.57 -12.15 -3.52
C LEU A 61 4.66 -12.78 -4.40
N LEU A 62 4.31 -13.78 -5.21
CA LEU A 62 5.24 -14.41 -6.15
C LEU A 62 5.77 -13.38 -7.15
N LEU A 63 4.90 -12.59 -7.77
CA LEU A 63 5.30 -11.51 -8.67
C LEU A 63 6.20 -10.50 -7.98
N SER A 64 5.88 -10.12 -6.74
CA SER A 64 6.69 -9.17 -5.96
C SER A 64 8.10 -9.71 -5.68
N VAL A 65 8.22 -10.98 -5.29
CA VAL A 65 9.52 -11.63 -5.07
C VAL A 65 10.31 -11.76 -6.37
N LEU A 66 9.66 -12.12 -7.47
CA LEU A 66 10.34 -12.26 -8.77
C LEU A 66 10.82 -10.91 -9.31
N THR A 67 10.05 -9.82 -9.11
CA THR A 67 10.36 -8.48 -9.64
C THR A 67 11.22 -7.63 -8.70
N GLY A 68 11.27 -7.96 -7.40
CA GLY A 68 12.04 -7.26 -6.37
C GLY A 68 13.54 -7.14 -6.68
N PRO A 69 14.26 -8.24 -7.01
CA PRO A 69 15.69 -8.19 -7.34
C PRO A 69 16.01 -7.28 -8.53
N PHE A 70 15.16 -7.29 -9.56
CA PHE A 70 15.33 -6.40 -10.72
C PHE A 70 15.14 -4.94 -10.32
N SER A 71 14.15 -4.66 -9.47
CA SER A 71 13.89 -3.30 -8.97
C SER A 71 15.06 -2.78 -8.12
N GLY A 72 15.62 -3.62 -7.24
CA GLY A 72 16.82 -3.31 -6.47
C GLY A 72 18.05 -3.08 -7.37
N ALA A 73 18.28 -3.96 -8.34
CA ALA A 73 19.37 -3.79 -9.31
C ALA A 73 19.26 -2.48 -10.10
N ILE A 74 18.05 -2.08 -10.51
CA ILE A 74 17.80 -0.79 -11.17
C ILE A 74 18.06 0.38 -10.21
N ALA A 75 17.64 0.26 -8.95
CA ALA A 75 17.86 1.26 -7.91
C ALA A 75 19.36 1.51 -7.68
N ASP A 76 20.17 0.46 -7.64
CA ASP A 76 21.60 0.53 -7.35
C ASP A 76 22.42 0.91 -8.59
N ALA A 77 22.14 0.33 -9.75
CA ALA A 77 22.94 0.56 -10.97
C ALA A 77 22.66 1.91 -11.64
N ARG A 78 21.41 2.40 -11.61
CA ARG A 78 21.01 3.63 -12.32
C ARG A 78 20.70 4.80 -11.39
N GLY A 79 20.73 4.59 -10.06
CA GLY A 79 20.35 5.61 -9.09
C GLY A 79 18.88 6.07 -9.21
N TRP A 80 18.04 5.34 -9.94
CA TRP A 80 16.68 5.74 -10.32
C TRP A 80 15.63 5.51 -9.21
N LYS A 81 16.06 5.62 -7.95
CA LYS A 81 15.27 5.29 -6.75
C LYS A 81 13.97 6.08 -6.67
N LYS A 82 14.03 7.40 -6.86
CA LYS A 82 12.85 8.28 -6.79
C LYS A 82 11.87 8.07 -7.94
N GLY A 83 12.37 7.74 -9.14
CA GLY A 83 11.52 7.47 -10.29
C GLY A 83 10.80 6.13 -10.15
N GLY A 84 11.53 5.08 -9.75
CA GLY A 84 10.94 3.79 -9.41
C GLY A 84 9.90 3.90 -8.29
N LEU A 85 10.21 4.66 -7.24
CA LEU A 85 9.27 4.97 -6.17
C LEU A 85 8.00 5.62 -6.74
N ALA A 86 8.12 6.71 -7.51
CA ALA A 86 6.97 7.40 -8.07
C ALA A 86 6.08 6.49 -8.93
N VAL A 87 6.66 5.66 -9.80
CA VAL A 87 5.91 4.73 -10.67
C VAL A 87 5.15 3.69 -9.84
N THR A 88 5.82 3.09 -8.85
CA THR A 88 5.23 2.04 -8.01
C THR A 88 4.17 2.60 -7.05
N THR A 89 4.38 3.80 -6.52
CA THR A 89 3.35 4.55 -5.78
C THR A 89 2.14 4.85 -6.65
N LEU A 90 2.33 5.34 -7.88
CA LEU A 90 1.23 5.62 -8.79
C LEU A 90 0.43 4.35 -9.13
N LEU A 91 1.10 3.21 -9.25
CA LEU A 91 0.43 1.92 -9.42
C LEU A 91 -0.45 1.59 -8.20
N GLY A 92 0.06 1.76 -6.98
CA GLY A 92 -0.71 1.55 -5.74
C GLY A 92 -1.90 2.52 -5.61
N VAL A 93 -1.71 3.79 -5.94
CA VAL A 93 -2.77 4.82 -5.95
C VAL A 93 -3.84 4.47 -6.98
N ALA A 94 -3.45 4.12 -8.21
CA ALA A 94 -4.38 3.75 -9.26
C ALA A 94 -5.15 2.47 -8.91
N ALA A 95 -4.48 1.49 -8.29
CA ALA A 95 -5.13 0.27 -7.81
C ALA A 95 -6.16 0.57 -6.71
N SER A 96 -5.80 1.42 -5.73
CA SER A 96 -6.67 1.80 -4.62
C SER A 96 -7.89 2.59 -5.11
N ALA A 97 -7.66 3.65 -5.89
CA ALA A 97 -8.74 4.41 -6.53
C ALA A 97 -9.64 3.51 -7.38
N GLY A 98 -9.03 2.55 -8.11
CA GLY A 98 -9.72 1.53 -8.88
C GLY A 98 -10.76 0.75 -8.08
N LEU A 99 -10.47 0.43 -6.82
CA LEU A 99 -11.35 -0.35 -5.95
C LEU A 99 -12.65 0.39 -5.62
N ALA A 100 -12.65 1.72 -5.61
CA ALA A 100 -13.85 2.53 -5.38
C ALA A 100 -14.95 2.32 -6.44
N TRP A 101 -14.59 1.84 -7.64
CA TRP A 101 -15.53 1.53 -8.72
C TRP A 101 -15.92 0.06 -8.82
N VAL A 102 -15.29 -0.83 -8.04
CA VAL A 102 -15.61 -2.26 -8.04
C VAL A 102 -16.99 -2.46 -7.42
N GLY A 103 -17.89 -3.06 -8.19
CA GLY A 103 -19.25 -3.35 -7.76
C GLY A 103 -19.49 -4.81 -7.34
N ARG A 104 -20.76 -5.10 -7.03
CA ARG A 104 -21.23 -6.46 -6.70
C ARG A 104 -20.94 -7.44 -7.85
N GLY A 105 -20.42 -8.62 -7.52
CA GLY A 105 -20.11 -9.67 -8.49
C GLY A 105 -18.83 -9.44 -9.32
N GLN A 106 -18.16 -8.30 -9.19
CA GLN A 106 -16.94 -7.95 -9.92
C GLN A 106 -15.66 -8.47 -9.23
N TRP A 107 -15.69 -9.71 -8.74
CA TRP A 107 -14.58 -10.33 -7.99
C TRP A 107 -13.26 -10.33 -8.77
N GLY A 108 -13.30 -10.52 -10.10
CA GLY A 108 -12.11 -10.53 -10.94
C GLY A 108 -11.37 -9.19 -10.93
N ALA A 109 -12.12 -8.09 -11.06
CA ALA A 109 -11.58 -6.73 -11.00
C ALA A 109 -10.95 -6.44 -9.62
N ALA A 110 -11.64 -6.81 -8.54
CA ALA A 110 -11.13 -6.67 -7.17
C ALA A 110 -9.78 -7.39 -6.98
N LEU A 111 -9.67 -8.64 -7.44
CA LEU A 111 -8.45 -9.42 -7.32
C LEU A 111 -7.33 -8.90 -8.21
N SER A 112 -7.62 -8.43 -9.42
CA SER A 112 -6.61 -7.78 -10.27
C SER A 112 -6.05 -6.53 -9.62
N LEU A 113 -6.90 -5.69 -9.02
CA LEU A 113 -6.48 -4.49 -8.30
C LEU A 113 -5.71 -4.83 -7.01
N LEU A 114 -6.11 -5.87 -6.28
CA LEU A 114 -5.35 -6.42 -5.15
C LEU A 114 -3.92 -6.79 -5.58
N VAL A 115 -3.78 -7.52 -6.69
CA VAL A 115 -2.48 -7.97 -7.20
C VAL A 115 -1.62 -6.78 -7.61
N LEU A 116 -2.16 -5.86 -8.40
CA LEU A 116 -1.44 -4.67 -8.87
C LEU A 116 -1.05 -3.74 -7.71
N GLY A 117 -1.95 -3.52 -6.77
CA GLY A 117 -1.70 -2.71 -5.59
C GLY A 117 -0.65 -3.33 -4.67
N THR A 118 -0.73 -4.64 -4.42
CA THR A 118 0.27 -5.36 -3.61
C THR A 118 1.65 -5.37 -4.28
N LEU A 119 1.70 -5.51 -5.61
CA LEU A 119 2.94 -5.40 -6.38
C LEU A 119 3.52 -3.98 -6.29
N GLY A 120 2.68 -2.95 -6.48
CA GLY A 120 3.06 -1.55 -6.32
C GLY A 120 3.63 -1.26 -4.93
N PHE A 121 2.90 -1.65 -3.88
CA PHE A 121 3.34 -1.54 -2.49
C PHE A 121 4.71 -2.21 -2.28
N SER A 122 4.84 -3.49 -2.66
CA SER A 122 6.05 -4.28 -2.42
C SER A 122 7.27 -3.70 -3.14
N LEU A 123 7.12 -3.31 -4.40
CA LEU A 123 8.21 -2.71 -5.17
C LEU A 123 8.55 -1.31 -4.67
N SER A 124 7.54 -0.55 -4.23
CA SER A 124 7.77 0.79 -3.68
C SER A 124 8.60 0.74 -2.42
N SER A 125 8.40 -0.26 -1.55
CA SER A 125 9.19 -0.46 -0.33
C SER A 125 10.67 -0.66 -0.65
N VAL A 126 11.01 -1.43 -1.70
CA VAL A 126 12.41 -1.60 -2.14
C VAL A 126 13.06 -0.26 -2.49
N PHE A 127 12.39 0.57 -3.30
CA PHE A 127 12.93 1.88 -3.66
C PHE A 127 12.97 2.84 -2.47
N TYR A 128 11.93 2.82 -1.64
CA TYR A 128 11.78 3.66 -0.45
C TYR A 128 12.86 3.40 0.60
N ASP A 129 13.10 2.14 0.95
CA ASP A 129 14.10 1.74 1.94
C ASP A 129 15.51 2.10 1.47
N SER A 130 15.76 1.96 0.16
CA SER A 130 17.06 2.31 -0.43
C SER A 130 17.41 3.82 -0.36
N LEU A 131 16.44 4.69 -0.05
CA LEU A 131 16.65 6.13 0.09
C LEU A 131 17.16 6.52 1.48
N LEU A 132 16.77 5.82 2.54
CA LEU A 132 17.07 6.22 3.92
C LEU A 132 18.59 6.36 4.20
N PRO A 133 19.46 5.42 3.76
CA PRO A 133 20.91 5.55 3.95
C PRO A 133 21.55 6.76 3.25
N HIS A 134 20.81 7.45 2.36
CA HIS A 134 21.27 8.68 1.69
C HIS A 134 20.82 9.94 2.43
N LEU A 135 19.94 9.80 3.44
CA LEU A 135 19.39 10.90 4.23
C LEU A 135 20.11 11.06 5.57
N VAL A 136 20.60 9.96 6.15
CA VAL A 136 21.18 9.92 7.49
C VAL A 136 22.48 9.11 7.50
N GLY A 137 23.35 9.36 8.48
CA GLY A 137 24.58 8.58 8.64
C GLY A 137 24.31 7.19 9.26
N PRO A 138 25.28 6.26 9.20
CA PRO A 138 25.11 4.89 9.73
C PRO A 138 24.70 4.84 11.21
N SER A 139 25.21 5.76 12.04
CA SER A 139 24.89 5.82 13.47
C SER A 139 23.47 6.34 13.77
N GLU A 140 22.82 7.02 12.82
CA GLU A 140 21.48 7.59 12.97
C GLU A 140 20.41 6.71 12.31
N LEU A 141 20.82 5.70 11.53
CA LEU A 141 19.95 4.94 10.63
C LEU A 141 18.80 4.25 11.35
N ASP A 142 19.10 3.49 12.41
CA ASP A 142 18.10 2.72 13.17
C ASP A 142 17.08 3.63 13.86
N ALA A 143 17.56 4.73 14.44
CA ALA A 143 16.70 5.71 15.10
C ALA A 143 15.80 6.45 14.11
N ALA A 144 16.34 6.82 12.94
CA ALA A 144 15.59 7.45 11.87
C ALA A 144 14.52 6.50 11.28
N SER A 145 14.89 5.24 11.03
CA SER A 145 13.97 4.19 10.56
C SER A 145 12.84 3.96 11.55
N SER A 146 13.17 3.74 12.83
CA SER A 146 12.17 3.48 13.89
C SER A 146 11.18 4.64 14.06
N ARG A 147 11.67 5.89 13.98
CA ARG A 147 10.79 7.08 14.04
C ARG A 147 9.92 7.19 12.81
N GLY A 148 10.47 6.94 11.62
CA GLY A 148 9.68 6.94 10.38
C GLY A 148 8.58 5.90 10.42
N TYR A 149 8.91 4.66 10.83
CA TYR A 149 7.95 3.58 11.00
C TYR A 149 6.83 3.93 12.00
N ALA A 150 7.17 4.56 13.13
CA ALA A 150 6.17 5.01 14.11
C ALA A 150 5.23 6.09 13.52
N VAL A 151 5.78 7.05 12.78
CA VAL A 151 4.98 8.06 12.05
C VAL A 151 4.12 7.39 10.97
N GLY A 152 4.67 6.41 10.27
CA GLY A 152 3.98 5.64 9.24
C GLY A 152 2.77 4.90 9.78
N TYR A 153 2.97 4.10 10.83
CA TYR A 153 1.90 3.39 11.52
C TYR A 153 0.84 4.30 12.10
N LEU A 154 1.23 5.44 12.69
CA LEU A 154 0.28 6.42 13.19
C LEU A 154 -0.58 6.97 12.05
N GLY A 155 0.04 7.32 10.93
CA GLY A 155 -0.67 7.82 9.74
C GLY A 155 -1.62 6.78 9.14
N GLY A 156 -1.16 5.54 8.99
CA GLY A 156 -2.00 4.43 8.51
C GLY A 156 -3.18 4.14 9.44
N GLY A 157 -2.93 4.12 10.75
CA GLY A 157 -3.98 3.95 11.76
C GLY A 157 -5.01 5.08 11.77
N ILE A 158 -4.58 6.33 11.61
CA ILE A 158 -5.50 7.48 11.51
C ILE A 158 -6.40 7.34 10.28
N LEU A 159 -5.83 7.01 9.10
CA LEU A 159 -6.65 6.81 7.91
C LEU A 159 -7.62 5.63 8.09
N LEU A 160 -7.16 4.51 8.64
CA LEU A 160 -8.02 3.36 8.91
C LEU A 160 -9.18 3.74 9.85
N ALA A 161 -8.92 4.52 10.90
CA ALA A 161 -9.97 5.01 11.80
C ALA A 161 -11.00 5.88 11.07
N ILE A 162 -10.55 6.74 10.15
CA ILE A 162 -11.44 7.54 9.29
C ILE A 162 -12.28 6.63 8.39
N ASN A 163 -11.67 5.63 7.76
CA ASN A 163 -12.36 4.68 6.89
C ASN A 163 -13.39 3.85 7.67
N VAL A 164 -13.07 3.39 8.87
CA VAL A 164 -14.03 2.71 9.75
C VAL A 164 -15.19 3.62 10.12
N ALA A 165 -14.93 4.89 10.45
CA ALA A 165 -15.98 5.87 10.72
C ALA A 165 -16.88 6.12 9.49
N MET A 166 -16.28 6.20 8.30
CA MET A 166 -17.01 6.31 7.03
C MET A 166 -17.91 5.09 6.79
N ILE A 167 -17.39 3.88 6.98
CA ILE A 167 -18.18 2.63 6.86
C ILE A 167 -19.32 2.57 7.88
N ALA A 168 -19.09 3.05 9.11
CA ALA A 168 -20.06 2.99 10.18
C ALA A 168 -21.20 4.02 10.04
N TRP A 169 -20.93 5.19 9.44
CA TRP A 169 -21.87 6.32 9.44
C TRP A 169 -22.41 6.72 8.07
N LEU A 170 -21.76 6.33 6.97
CA LEU A 170 -22.29 6.54 5.62
C LEU A 170 -23.17 5.36 5.18
N PRO A 171 -24.02 5.54 4.15
CA PRO A 171 -24.75 4.43 3.55
C PRO A 171 -23.79 3.29 3.15
N ALA A 172 -24.15 2.04 3.46
CA ALA A 172 -23.23 0.90 3.44
C ALA A 172 -22.38 0.78 2.14
N GLU A 173 -23.00 0.99 0.99
CA GLU A 173 -22.30 0.93 -0.31
C GLU A 173 -21.35 2.12 -0.53
N ALA A 174 -21.74 3.32 -0.12
CA ALA A 174 -20.91 4.53 -0.24
C ALA A 174 -19.76 4.53 0.77
N GLY A 175 -20.02 4.14 2.02
CA GLY A 175 -19.02 4.09 3.08
C GLY A 175 -17.87 3.13 2.76
N MET A 176 -18.18 1.94 2.25
CA MET A 176 -17.14 0.98 1.84
C MET A 176 -16.40 1.40 0.58
N ARG A 177 -17.08 1.91 -0.45
CA ARG A 177 -16.41 2.33 -1.71
C ARG A 177 -15.49 3.53 -1.53
N LEU A 178 -15.87 4.49 -0.69
CA LEU A 178 -15.09 5.69 -0.42
C LEU A 178 -13.92 5.45 0.55
N SER A 179 -13.81 4.25 1.11
CA SER A 179 -12.72 3.87 2.02
C SER A 179 -11.45 3.40 1.31
N PHE A 180 -11.41 3.47 -0.04
CA PHE A 180 -10.27 3.08 -0.87
C PHE A 180 -9.60 4.27 -1.55
#